data_AF-A0A3B9WDE1-F1
#
_entry.id   AF-A0A3B9WDE1-F1
#
_cell.length_a   1.000
_cell.length_b   1.000
_cell.length_c   1.000
_cell.angle_alpha   90.00
_cell.angle_beta   90.00
_cell.angle_gamma   90.00
#
_symmetry.space_group_name_H-M   'P 1'
#
loop_
_entity.id
_entity.type
_entity.pdbx_description
1 polymer ?
#
loop_
_entity_poly.entity_id
_entity_poly.type
_entity_poly.pdbx_seq_one_letter_code
_entity_poly.pdbx_strand_id
1 'polypeptide(L)' 'PATIVGDPARRALDRVALITDDGAVELDRPGRSVAVLTQPGQPEQQIAMPVRDLNACLAEEL' A
#
# COMPACT_ATOMS: atom_id res chain seq x y z
N PRO A 1 -6.07 10.93 -12.80
CA PRO A 1 -4.72 11.52 -12.56
C PRO A 1 -4.25 11.11 -11.16
N ALA A 2 -2.95 10.94 -10.95
CA ALA A 2 -2.39 10.56 -9.64
C ALA A 2 -1.35 11.60 -9.22
N THR A 3 -1.34 11.93 -7.93
CA THR A 3 -0.29 12.76 -7.32
C THR A 3 0.74 11.83 -6.70
N ILE A 4 2.00 11.96 -7.13
CA ILE A 4 3.11 11.15 -6.62
C ILE A 4 3.96 12.04 -5.72
N VAL A 5 4.12 11.62 -4.46
CA VAL A 5 5.03 12.24 -3.50
C VAL A 5 6.13 11.25 -3.20
N GLY A 6 7.37 11.59 -3.56
CA GLY A 6 8.54 10.74 -3.33
C GLY A 6 9.34 11.18 -2.11
N ASP A 7 9.92 10.21 -1.40
CA ASP A 7 10.94 10.43 -0.38
C ASP A 7 12.19 9.63 -0.79
N PRO A 8 13.33 10.29 -1.11
CA PRO A 8 14.54 9.59 -1.57
C PRO A 8 15.16 8.67 -0.50
N ALA A 9 14.80 8.83 0.77
CA ALA A 9 15.21 7.91 1.84
C ALA A 9 14.44 6.58 1.79
N ARG A 10 13.34 6.50 1.02
CA ARG A 10 12.47 5.32 0.94
C ARG A 10 12.56 4.69 -0.45
N ARG A 11 12.67 3.36 -0.48
CA ARG A 11 12.87 2.58 -1.71
C ARG A 11 11.60 1.95 -2.29
N ALA A 12 10.47 2.03 -1.58
CA ALA A 12 9.25 1.29 -1.93
C ALA A 12 7.99 2.14 -1.73
N LEU A 13 6.86 1.65 -2.25
CA LEU A 13 5.54 2.20 -1.96
C LEU A 13 5.21 1.96 -0.49
N ASP A 14 5.04 3.03 0.27
CA ASP A 14 4.66 2.93 1.68
C ASP A 14 3.22 3.36 1.90
N ARG A 15 2.68 4.27 1.08
CA ARG A 15 1.30 4.70 1.21
C ARG A 15 0.66 4.93 -0.14
N VAL A 16 -0.59 4.51 -0.26
CA VAL A 16 -1.47 4.87 -1.37
C VAL A 16 -2.86 5.17 -0.82
N ALA A 17 -3.51 6.20 -1.36
CA ALA A 17 -4.88 6.54 -1.02
C ALA A 17 -5.71 6.68 -2.29
N LEU A 18 -6.88 6.06 -2.31
CA LEU A 18 -7.92 6.28 -3.29
C LEU A 18 -8.96 7.21 -2.66
N ILE A 19 -9.16 8.39 -3.23
CA ILE A 19 -10.17 9.34 -2.77
C ILE A 19 -11.48 9.06 -3.50
N THR A 20 -12.54 8.75 -2.75
CA THR A 20 -13.90 8.57 -3.26
C THR A 20 -14.85 9.54 -2.59
N ASP A 21 -16.09 9.63 -3.08
CA ASP A 21 -17.13 10.47 -2.48
C ASP A 21 -17.51 10.02 -1.06
N ASP A 22 -17.34 8.72 -0.76
CA ASP A 22 -17.64 8.13 0.55
C ASP A 22 -16.46 8.25 1.54
N GLY A 23 -15.31 8.76 1.09
CA GLY A 23 -14.10 8.97 1.88
C GLY A 23 -12.86 8.27 1.30
N ALA A 24 -11.72 8.43 1.97
CA ALA A 24 -10.46 7.87 1.50
C ALA A 24 -10.34 6.38 1.85
N VAL A 25 -9.93 5.56 0.88
CA VAL A 25 -9.44 4.20 1.10
C VAL A 25 -7.92 4.25 1.09
N GLU A 26 -7.30 4.05 2.24
CA GLU A 26 -5.85 4.19 2.42
C GLU A 26 -5.22 2.84 2.76
N LEU A 27 -4.14 2.52 2.04
CA LEU A 27 -3.23 1.44 2.39
C LEU A 27 -1.91 2.08 2.83
N ASP A 28 -1.57 1.95 4.11
CA ASP A 28 -0.35 2.50 4.71
C ASP A 28 0.53 1.38 5.28
N ARG A 29 1.80 1.37 4.89
CA ARG A 29 2.83 0.43 5.29
C ARG A 29 4.01 1.21 5.89
N PRO A 30 3.92 1.61 7.16
CA PRO A 30 5.03 2.27 7.85
C PRO A 30 6.20 1.32 8.16
N GLY A 31 5.96 0.01 8.14
CA GLY A 31 6.96 -1.05 8.33
C GLY A 31 7.45 -1.66 7.01
N ARG A 32 7.93 -2.92 7.07
CA ARG A 32 8.41 -3.64 5.86
C ARG A 32 7.49 -4.74 5.36
N SER A 33 6.58 -5.23 6.19
CA SER A 33 5.87 -6.49 5.91
C SER A 33 4.37 -6.48 6.17
N VAL A 34 3.84 -5.50 6.89
CA VAL A 34 2.41 -5.40 7.19
C VAL A 34 1.94 -4.01 6.82
N ALA A 35 0.89 -3.94 6.01
CA ALA A 35 0.16 -2.74 5.71
C ALA A 35 -1.15 -2.71 6.52
N VAL A 36 -1.59 -1.51 6.86
CA VAL A 36 -2.92 -1.25 7.43
C VAL A 36 -3.79 -0.69 6.32
N LEU A 37 -4.95 -1.31 6.11
CA LEU A 37 -6.01 -0.83 5.23
C LEU A 37 -7.07 -0.14 6.09
N THR A 38 -7.30 1.13 5.81
CA THR A 38 -8.35 1.94 6.44
C THR A 38 -9.33 2.39 5.38
N GLN A 39 -10.62 2.18 5.63
CA GLN A 39 -11.68 2.59 4.71
C GLN A 39 -12.95 3.01 5.48
N PRO A 40 -13.79 3.88 4.90
CA PRO A 40 -14.99 4.38 5.56
C PRO A 40 -15.95 3.25 5.93
N GLY A 41 -16.44 3.26 7.18
CA GLY A 41 -17.45 2.32 7.65
C GLY A 41 -16.97 0.87 7.83
N GLN A 42 -15.67 0.59 7.75
CA GLN A 42 -15.11 -0.72 8.05
C GLN A 42 -14.05 -0.64 9.15
N PRO A 43 -13.81 -1.73 9.90
CA PRO A 43 -12.66 -1.84 10.77
C PRO A 43 -11.36 -1.77 9.98
N GLU A 44 -10.29 -1.30 10.62
CA GLU A 44 -8.95 -1.40 10.08
C GLU A 44 -8.57 -2.87 9.86
N GLN A 45 -7.89 -3.15 8.75
CA GLN A 45 -7.42 -4.49 8.42
C GLN A 45 -5.89 -4.51 8.30
N GLN A 46 -5.27 -5.58 8.77
CA GLN A 46 -3.84 -5.81 8.59
C GLN A 46 -3.61 -6.79 7.43
N ILE A 47 -2.78 -6.38 6.49
CA ILE A 47 -2.49 -7.14 5.27
C ILE A 47 -1.00 -7.44 5.22
N ALA A 48 -0.64 -8.71 5.07
CA ALA A 48 0.74 -9.11 4.81
C ALA A 48 1.18 -8.59 3.44
N MET A 49 2.11 -7.64 3.46
CA MET A 49 2.68 -7.01 2.26
C MET A 49 4.20 -6.90 2.41
N PRO A 50 4.93 -8.04 2.38
CA PRO A 50 6.39 -8.05 2.42
C PRO A 50 6.98 -7.35 1.20
N VAL A 51 8.09 -6.63 1.40
CA VAL A 51 8.93 -6.17 0.28
C VAL A 51 9.48 -7.39 -0.45
N ARG A 52 9.25 -7.47 -1.75
CA ARG A 52 9.69 -8.55 -2.63
C ARG A 52 10.30 -7.97 -3.89
N ASP A 53 11.26 -8.70 -4.47
CA ASP A 53 11.77 -8.38 -5.79
C ASP A 53 10.69 -8.64 -6.85
N LEU A 54 10.60 -7.75 -7.84
CA LEU A 54 9.61 -7.86 -8.91
C LEU A 54 9.70 -9.21 -9.64
N ASN A 55 10.91 -9.72 -9.88
CA ASN A 55 11.09 -11.03 -10.51
C ASN A 55 10.52 -12.18 -9.67
N ALA A 56 10.60 -12.09 -8.35
CA ALA A 56 10.01 -13.11 -7.47
C ALA A 56 8.47 -13.06 -7.56
N CYS A 57 7.88 -11.86 -7.56
CA CYS A 57 6.44 -11.69 -7.73
C CYS A 57 5.95 -12.21 -9.09
N LEU A 58 6.68 -11.95 -10.18
CA LEU A 58 6.29 -12.39 -11.52
C LEU A 58 6.39 -13.91 -11.72
N ALA A 59 7.34 -14.56 -11.04
CA ALA A 59 7.52 -16.00 -11.15
C ALA A 59 6.42 -16.81 -10.42
N GLU A 60 5.71 -16.22 -9.45
CA GLU A 60 4.63 -16.87 -8.68
C GLU A 60 3.27 -16.83 -9.41
N GLU A 61 3.12 -16.02 -10.47
CA GLU A 61 1.88 -15.83 -11.24
C GLU A 61 1.87 -16.65 -12.56
N LEU A 62 2.90 -17.47 -12.80
CA LEU A 62 3.07 -18.36 -13.96
C LEU A 62 2.92 -19.83 -13.55
#